data_AF-A0AAN8KUA8-F1
#
_entry.id   AF-A0AAN8KUA8-F1
#
_cell.length_a   1.000
_cell.length_b   1.000
_cell.length_c   1.000
_cell.angle_alpha   90.00
_cell.angle_beta   90.00
_cell.angle_gamma   90.00
#
_symmetry.space_group_name_H-M   'P 1'
#
loop_
_entity.id
_entity.type
_entity.pdbx_description
1 polymer ?
#
loop_
_entity_poly.entity_id
_entity_poly.type
_entity_poly.pdbx_seq_one_letter_code
_entity_poly.pdbx_strand_id
1 'polypeptide(L)'
;MRREAFELVLRLGRNSTLLVLKAEFPGLGGGAQGAVGQLFLDVSLYILGSDSSVEHMVQAFFTRLFPLTYRRLLGGGAAPISEECLRGAWKDSIAFGPYPKLMMTRLSRSLLATRVFLQALNLGIEVVNTTDHLRPGRDCGRALLRLWYCPHCQGLLGAPACKGFCQAVMAGCLGGASEIQPHWRGYVEGLGKLAGAMRGEQDMEAVIMRLHVLIRLALRHAVNARPRLHALVSSTCGHAPQRVSRSVAPLPDQTLAAQVSRNPQTLPYDPEETLAGRRREFIFSLRGFSSFFSGLGEALCSWEPAVPSNHSLCWNGQEMTNRFPVSHPHGPDPKIKAPEPVISQIIDKLKHINQLLRLVTVPEKRWRARSGGGQAPAGRSNGEEEDEGFESGDCDDEDDCSGVSGLGPPPHRKRLRIFAGQSPTAM
;
A
#
# COMPACT_ATOMS: atom_id res chain seq x y z
N MET A 1 -10.06 6.91 -6.40
CA MET A 1 -10.48 5.72 -5.64
C MET A 1 -10.99 6.18 -4.27
N ARG A 2 -12.28 6.04 -3.96
CA ARG A 2 -12.85 6.54 -2.69
C ARG A 2 -12.65 5.54 -1.56
N ARG A 3 -12.54 6.05 -0.33
CA ARG A 3 -12.49 5.27 0.93
C ARG A 3 -13.60 4.21 1.03
N GLU A 4 -14.79 4.56 0.54
CA GLU A 4 -15.98 3.70 0.48
C GLU A 4 -15.73 2.34 -0.19
N ALA A 5 -14.91 2.30 -1.24
CA ALA A 5 -14.65 1.07 -1.99
C ALA A 5 -13.81 0.06 -1.19
N PHE A 6 -12.89 0.53 -0.34
CA PHE A 6 -12.11 -0.32 0.56
C PHE A 6 -12.97 -0.87 1.69
N GLU A 7 -13.85 -0.04 2.24
CA GLU A 7 -14.78 -0.46 3.29
C GLU A 7 -15.75 -1.55 2.80
N LEU A 8 -16.16 -1.49 1.52
CA LEU A 8 -16.96 -2.54 0.89
C LEU A 8 -16.22 -3.89 0.85
N VAL A 9 -14.96 -3.91 0.42
CA VAL A 9 -14.13 -5.13 0.38
C VAL A 9 -13.94 -5.72 1.77
N LEU A 10 -13.65 -4.87 2.77
CA LEU A 10 -13.52 -5.32 4.16
C LEU A 10 -14.84 -5.90 4.69
N ARG A 11 -15.98 -5.27 4.38
CA ARG A 11 -17.31 -5.76 4.76
C ARG A 11 -17.60 -7.13 4.12
N LEU A 12 -17.31 -7.28 2.83
CA LEU A 12 -17.50 -8.55 2.11
C LEU A 12 -16.60 -9.65 2.67
N GLY A 13 -15.31 -9.37 2.87
CA GLY A 13 -14.37 -10.32 3.47
C GLY A 13 -14.80 -10.75 4.88
N ARG A 14 -15.28 -9.81 5.69
CA ARG A 14 -15.81 -10.08 7.04
C ARG A 14 -17.01 -11.03 6.95
N ASN A 15 -17.99 -10.70 6.13
CA ASN A 15 -19.21 -11.50 5.99
C ASN A 15 -18.91 -12.90 5.47
N SER A 16 -18.06 -13.04 4.44
CA SER A 16 -17.62 -14.34 3.93
C SER A 16 -16.92 -15.18 4.99
N THR A 17 -16.07 -14.56 5.82
CA THR A 17 -15.42 -15.24 6.94
C THR A 17 -16.42 -15.74 7.96
N LEU A 18 -17.37 -14.90 8.36
CA LEU A 18 -18.41 -15.28 9.33
C LEU A 18 -19.31 -16.40 8.81
N LEU A 19 -19.67 -16.37 7.53
CA LEU A 19 -20.48 -17.41 6.89
C LEU A 19 -19.77 -18.76 6.92
N VAL A 20 -18.50 -18.81 6.53
CA VAL A 20 -17.69 -20.04 6.56
C VAL A 20 -17.55 -20.58 7.97
N LEU A 21 -17.28 -19.72 8.96
CA LEU A 21 -17.17 -20.15 10.36
C LEU A 21 -18.50 -20.70 10.90
N LYS A 22 -19.63 -20.06 10.56
CA LYS A 22 -20.95 -20.53 10.98
C LYS A 22 -21.31 -21.87 10.35
N ALA A 23 -20.92 -22.10 9.09
CA ALA A 23 -21.23 -23.32 8.36
C ALA A 23 -20.33 -24.50 8.78
N GLU A 24 -19.03 -24.29 8.90
CA GLU A 24 -18.07 -25.40 9.15
C GLU A 24 -17.73 -25.59 10.63
N PHE A 25 -17.90 -24.56 11.47
CA PHE A 25 -17.54 -24.59 12.89
C PHE A 25 -18.65 -23.98 13.77
N PRO A 26 -19.89 -24.52 13.73
CA PRO A 26 -21.03 -23.93 14.43
C PRO A 26 -20.82 -23.79 15.95
N GLY A 27 -20.00 -24.66 16.55
CA GLY A 27 -19.65 -24.62 17.97
C GLY A 27 -18.95 -23.33 18.42
N LEU A 28 -18.32 -22.56 17.53
CA LEU A 28 -17.68 -21.29 17.87
C LEU A 28 -18.68 -20.18 18.28
N GLY A 29 -19.94 -20.30 17.88
CA GLY A 29 -21.02 -19.38 18.25
C GLY A 29 -20.72 -17.90 18.00
N GLY A 30 -21.28 -17.01 18.84
CA GLY A 30 -21.10 -15.56 18.75
C GLY A 30 -19.68 -15.06 19.06
N GLY A 31 -18.87 -15.84 19.79
CA GLY A 31 -17.50 -15.46 20.16
C GLY A 31 -16.58 -15.24 18.95
N ALA A 32 -16.74 -16.07 17.91
CA ALA A 32 -16.01 -15.89 16.65
C ALA A 32 -16.40 -14.59 15.93
N GLN A 33 -17.65 -14.12 16.08
CA GLN A 33 -18.09 -12.88 15.46
C GLN A 33 -17.34 -11.66 16.00
N GLY A 34 -17.12 -11.62 17.32
CA GLY A 34 -16.34 -10.56 17.97
C GLY A 34 -14.87 -10.56 17.53
N ALA A 35 -14.23 -11.73 17.48
CA ALA A 35 -12.83 -11.85 17.05
C ALA A 35 -12.64 -11.44 15.59
N VAL A 36 -13.49 -11.92 14.68
CA VAL A 36 -13.45 -11.55 13.26
C VAL A 36 -13.79 -10.06 13.08
N GLY A 37 -14.80 -9.55 13.79
CA GLY A 37 -15.14 -8.13 13.74
C GLY A 37 -13.98 -7.22 14.13
N GLN A 38 -13.28 -7.55 15.21
CA GLN A 38 -12.12 -6.79 15.68
C GLN A 38 -10.97 -6.82 14.67
N LEU A 39 -10.64 -8.00 14.12
CA LEU A 39 -9.57 -8.14 13.12
C LEU A 39 -9.81 -7.21 11.90
N PHE A 40 -11.04 -7.20 11.37
CA PHE A 40 -11.37 -6.37 10.21
C PHE A 40 -11.42 -4.87 10.54
N LEU A 41 -11.80 -4.51 11.78
CA LEU A 41 -11.70 -3.14 12.26
C LEU A 41 -10.24 -2.68 12.35
N ASP A 42 -9.37 -3.52 12.92
CA ASP A 42 -7.95 -3.20 13.05
C ASP A 42 -7.29 -3.05 11.66
N VAL A 43 -7.65 -3.91 10.70
CA VAL A 43 -7.22 -3.79 9.29
C VAL A 43 -7.68 -2.47 8.67
N SER A 44 -8.94 -2.06 8.91
CA SER A 44 -9.45 -0.77 8.42
C SER A 44 -8.64 0.39 8.99
N LEU A 45 -8.41 0.40 10.30
CA LEU A 45 -7.62 1.43 10.98
C LEU A 45 -6.17 1.46 10.47
N TYR A 46 -5.58 0.31 10.18
CA TYR A 46 -4.23 0.20 9.61
C TYR A 46 -4.13 0.90 8.26
N ILE A 47 -5.09 0.65 7.36
CA ILE A 47 -5.14 1.27 6.03
C ILE A 47 -5.28 2.79 6.17
N LEU A 48 -6.04 3.25 7.17
CA LEU A 48 -6.30 4.66 7.44
C LEU A 48 -5.17 5.40 8.15
N GLY A 49 -4.13 4.70 8.58
CA GLY A 49 -2.93 5.33 9.12
C GLY A 49 -2.57 4.97 10.56
N SER A 50 -3.29 4.06 11.23
CA SER A 50 -2.94 3.67 12.61
C SER A 50 -1.51 3.10 12.69
N ASP A 51 -0.87 3.24 13.85
CA ASP A 51 0.49 2.73 14.11
C ASP A 51 0.51 1.25 14.55
N SER A 52 -0.62 0.54 14.50
CA SER A 52 -0.70 -0.87 14.86
C SER A 52 0.07 -1.75 13.87
N SER A 53 0.82 -2.73 14.34
CA SER A 53 1.50 -3.69 13.46
C SER A 53 0.53 -4.79 13.01
N VAL A 54 0.74 -5.31 11.79
CA VAL A 54 -0.03 -6.47 11.30
C VAL A 54 0.20 -7.71 12.16
N GLU A 55 1.42 -7.89 12.64
CA GLU A 55 1.77 -8.93 13.59
C GLU A 55 0.87 -8.89 14.84
N HIS A 56 0.74 -7.72 15.47
CA HIS A 56 -0.11 -7.55 16.65
C HIS A 56 -1.59 -7.84 16.34
N MET A 57 -2.10 -7.38 15.19
CA MET A 57 -3.50 -7.62 14.79
C MET A 57 -3.79 -9.13 14.64
N VAL A 58 -2.90 -9.85 13.94
CA VAL A 58 -3.05 -11.29 13.72
C VAL A 58 -2.86 -12.07 15.02
N GLN A 59 -1.87 -11.71 15.83
CA GLN A 59 -1.63 -12.35 17.12
C GLN A 59 -2.81 -12.14 18.08
N ALA A 60 -3.35 -10.92 18.17
CA ALA A 60 -4.52 -10.61 18.98
C ALA A 60 -5.76 -11.40 18.52
N PHE A 61 -5.96 -11.56 17.22
CA PHE A 61 -7.03 -12.38 16.66
C PHE A 61 -6.93 -13.84 17.12
N PHE A 62 -5.77 -14.50 16.93
CA PHE A 62 -5.60 -15.90 17.33
C PHE A 62 -5.58 -16.10 18.85
N THR A 63 -5.09 -15.11 19.61
CA THR A 63 -5.17 -15.10 21.08
C THR A 63 -6.62 -15.07 21.58
N ARG A 64 -7.53 -14.37 20.87
CA ARG A 64 -8.97 -14.39 21.17
C ARG A 64 -9.65 -15.68 20.68
N LEU A 65 -9.17 -16.24 19.57
CA LEU A 65 -9.77 -17.42 18.95
C LEU A 65 -9.43 -18.73 19.69
N PHE A 66 -8.22 -18.86 20.24
CA PHE A 66 -7.76 -20.10 20.85
C PHE A 66 -8.61 -20.59 22.02
N PRO A 67 -8.99 -19.76 23.02
CA PRO A 67 -9.85 -20.20 24.12
C PRO A 67 -11.22 -20.72 23.64
N LEU A 68 -11.78 -20.08 22.60
CA LEU A 68 -13.05 -20.48 21.99
C LEU A 68 -12.91 -21.83 21.29
N THR A 69 -11.87 -21.99 20.48
CA THR A 69 -11.55 -23.24 19.78
C THR A 69 -11.34 -24.38 20.77
N TYR A 70 -10.54 -24.17 21.82
CA TYR A 70 -10.24 -25.21 22.80
C TYR A 70 -11.49 -25.69 23.54
N ARG A 71 -12.31 -24.76 24.04
CA ARG A 71 -13.52 -25.13 24.80
C ARG A 71 -14.63 -25.71 23.94
N ARG A 72 -14.84 -25.16 22.74
CA ARG A 72 -16.03 -25.47 21.93
C ARG A 72 -15.78 -26.48 20.81
N LEU A 73 -14.58 -26.53 20.25
CA LEU A 73 -14.25 -27.43 19.13
C LEU A 73 -13.40 -28.61 19.57
N LEU A 74 -12.56 -28.46 20.60
CA LEU A 74 -11.74 -29.55 21.12
C LEU A 74 -12.41 -30.33 22.27
N GLY A 75 -13.61 -29.91 22.69
CA GLY A 75 -14.39 -30.54 23.75
C GLY A 75 -14.12 -30.01 25.16
N GLY A 76 -13.13 -29.12 25.34
CA GLY A 76 -12.68 -28.66 26.65
C GLY A 76 -12.02 -29.77 27.49
N GLY A 77 -11.25 -29.37 28.51
CA GLY A 77 -10.74 -30.31 29.51
C GLY A 77 -11.77 -30.55 30.61
N ALA A 78 -11.68 -31.67 31.34
CA ALA A 78 -12.57 -31.98 32.47
C ALA A 78 -12.43 -30.97 33.65
N ALA A 79 -11.32 -30.23 33.71
CA ALA A 79 -11.04 -29.24 34.73
C ALA A 79 -11.35 -27.80 34.25
N PRO A 80 -11.80 -26.90 35.14
CA PRO A 80 -12.02 -25.49 34.79
C PRO A 80 -10.68 -24.79 34.52
N ILE A 81 -10.31 -24.68 33.23
CA ILE A 81 -9.11 -23.95 32.80
C ILE A 81 -9.48 -22.47 32.52
N SER A 82 -8.75 -21.55 33.16
CA SER A 82 -8.89 -20.11 32.97
C SER A 82 -8.60 -19.69 31.52
N GLU A 83 -9.33 -18.67 31.01
CA GLU A 83 -9.04 -18.11 29.69
C GLU A 83 -7.64 -17.53 29.59
N GLU A 84 -7.14 -16.92 30.67
CA GLU A 84 -5.82 -16.30 30.67
C GLU A 84 -4.73 -17.36 30.47
N CYS A 85 -4.88 -18.53 31.08
CA CYS A 85 -3.95 -19.62 30.86
C CYS A 85 -4.02 -20.15 29.43
N LEU A 86 -5.23 -20.28 28.84
CA LEU A 86 -5.36 -20.67 27.44
C LEU A 86 -4.69 -19.65 26.50
N ARG A 87 -4.83 -18.34 26.78
CA ARG A 87 -4.15 -17.27 26.03
C ARG A 87 -2.63 -17.36 26.16
N GLY A 88 -2.13 -17.70 27.34
CA GLY A 88 -0.71 -17.98 27.58
C GLY A 88 -0.23 -19.21 26.80
N ALA A 89 -0.92 -20.34 26.93
CA ALA A 89 -0.60 -21.59 26.26
C ALA A 89 -0.61 -21.46 24.73
N TRP A 90 -1.44 -20.59 24.16
CA TRP A 90 -1.41 -20.29 22.73
C TRP A 90 -0.04 -19.79 22.27
N LYS A 91 0.62 -18.91 23.03
CA LYS A 91 1.88 -18.24 22.62
C LYS A 91 2.99 -19.22 22.29
N ASP A 92 3.04 -20.34 23.00
CA ASP A 92 4.08 -21.37 22.85
C ASP A 92 3.59 -22.59 22.03
N SER A 93 2.37 -22.52 21.48
CA SER A 93 1.75 -23.64 20.78
C SER A 93 1.79 -23.51 19.26
N ILE A 94 1.85 -24.66 18.59
CA ILE A 94 1.64 -24.78 17.13
C ILE A 94 0.14 -25.02 16.84
N ALA A 95 -0.78 -24.56 17.69
CA ALA A 95 -2.19 -24.98 17.64
C ALA A 95 -2.88 -24.71 16.31
N PHE A 96 -2.53 -23.61 15.66
CA PHE A 96 -3.07 -23.22 14.37
C PHE A 96 -2.12 -23.50 13.21
N GLY A 97 -1.08 -24.34 13.41
CA GLY A 97 -0.13 -24.69 12.35
C GLY A 97 0.63 -23.48 11.79
N PRO A 98 0.99 -23.48 10.49
CA PRO A 98 1.71 -22.37 9.86
C PRO A 98 0.79 -21.18 9.50
N TYR A 99 -0.53 -21.34 9.64
CA TYR A 99 -1.51 -20.41 9.08
C TYR A 99 -1.49 -19.00 9.70
N PRO A 100 -1.27 -18.80 11.01
CA PRO A 100 -1.09 -17.45 11.58
C PRO A 100 0.08 -16.69 10.96
N LYS A 101 1.23 -17.36 10.78
CA LYS A 101 2.41 -16.75 10.13
C LYS A 101 2.10 -16.43 8.66
N LEU A 102 1.46 -17.34 7.93
CA LEU A 102 1.07 -17.11 6.53
C LEU A 102 0.08 -15.94 6.38
N MET A 103 -0.90 -15.86 7.28
CA MET A 103 -1.86 -14.75 7.34
C MET A 103 -1.16 -13.43 7.62
N MET A 104 -0.23 -13.41 8.58
CA MET A 104 0.59 -12.25 8.90
C MET A 104 1.41 -11.78 7.69
N THR A 105 2.13 -12.68 7.00
CA THR A 105 2.92 -12.34 5.81
C THR A 105 2.07 -11.75 4.70
N ARG A 106 0.92 -12.38 4.38
CA ARG A 106 0.03 -11.92 3.31
C ARG A 106 -0.62 -10.57 3.64
N LEU A 107 -1.06 -10.38 4.87
CA LEU A 107 -1.63 -9.10 5.31
C LEU A 107 -0.55 -8.01 5.36
N SER A 108 0.65 -8.30 5.86
CA SER A 108 1.74 -7.32 5.92
C SER A 108 2.10 -6.78 4.54
N ARG A 109 2.24 -7.67 3.56
CA ARG A 109 2.59 -7.29 2.18
C ARG A 109 1.46 -6.50 1.51
N SER A 110 0.24 -7.02 1.56
CA SER A 110 -0.91 -6.41 0.87
C SER A 110 -1.38 -5.09 1.50
N LEU A 111 -1.38 -4.99 2.83
CA LEU A 111 -1.79 -3.77 3.54
C LEU A 111 -0.73 -2.67 3.43
N LEU A 112 0.56 -3.00 3.48
CA LEU A 112 1.63 -2.02 3.27
C LEU A 112 1.56 -1.42 1.86
N ALA A 113 1.41 -2.27 0.83
CA ALA A 113 1.24 -1.83 -0.55
C ALA A 113 0.03 -0.92 -0.70
N THR A 114 -1.11 -1.30 -0.12
CA THR A 114 -2.34 -0.50 -0.14
C THR A 114 -2.18 0.84 0.56
N ARG A 115 -1.55 0.87 1.74
CA ARG A 115 -1.33 2.10 2.50
C ARG A 115 -0.43 3.08 1.75
N VAL A 116 0.69 2.61 1.20
CA VAL A 116 1.60 3.46 0.42
C VAL A 116 0.94 3.93 -0.87
N PHE A 117 0.15 3.08 -1.53
CA PHE A 117 -0.64 3.47 -2.70
C PHE A 117 -1.61 4.63 -2.37
N LEU A 118 -2.35 4.53 -1.26
CA LEU A 118 -3.27 5.58 -0.81
C LEU A 118 -2.55 6.88 -0.41
N GLN A 119 -1.42 6.77 0.30
CA GLN A 119 -0.58 7.92 0.64
C GLN A 119 -0.09 8.63 -0.63
N ALA A 120 0.33 7.87 -1.64
CA ALA A 120 0.74 8.41 -2.92
C ALA A 120 -0.43 9.09 -3.66
N LEU A 121 -1.63 8.52 -3.64
CA LEU A 121 -2.81 9.18 -4.22
C LEU A 121 -3.13 10.52 -3.54
N ASN A 122 -3.13 10.55 -2.21
CA ASN A 122 -3.39 11.78 -1.46
C ASN A 122 -2.34 12.86 -1.75
N LEU A 123 -1.06 12.48 -1.85
CA LEU A 123 -0.01 13.40 -2.24
C LEU A 123 -0.17 13.89 -3.69
N GLY A 124 -0.64 13.05 -4.61
CA GLY A 124 -0.96 13.48 -5.98
C GLY A 124 -2.00 14.58 -6.01
N ILE A 125 -3.06 14.45 -5.20
CA ILE A 125 -4.09 15.49 -5.02
C ILE A 125 -3.46 16.76 -4.41
N GLU A 126 -2.63 16.61 -3.38
CA GLU A 126 -1.95 17.74 -2.75
C GLU A 126 -1.06 18.50 -3.74
N VAL A 127 -0.29 17.80 -4.56
CA VAL A 127 0.60 18.40 -5.58
C VAL A 127 -0.23 19.22 -6.57
N VAL A 128 -1.31 18.65 -7.12
CA VAL A 128 -2.16 19.34 -8.09
C VAL A 128 -2.84 20.54 -7.46
N ASN A 129 -3.49 20.38 -6.30
CA ASN A 129 -4.17 21.49 -5.62
C ASN A 129 -3.18 22.60 -5.26
N THR A 130 -2.00 22.26 -4.74
CA THR A 130 -1.03 23.28 -4.35
C THR A 130 -0.46 24.02 -5.56
N THR A 131 -0.21 23.31 -6.65
CA THR A 131 0.31 23.92 -7.89
C THR A 131 -0.74 24.75 -8.63
N ASP A 132 -2.01 24.37 -8.59
CA ASP A 132 -3.14 25.13 -9.14
C ASP A 132 -3.32 26.49 -8.46
N HIS A 133 -2.97 26.59 -7.17
CA HIS A 133 -3.09 27.83 -6.39
C HIS A 133 -1.82 28.70 -6.45
N LEU A 134 -0.79 28.33 -7.22
CA LEU A 134 0.40 29.15 -7.40
C LEU A 134 0.05 30.41 -8.20
N ARG A 135 0.37 31.58 -7.64
CA ARG A 135 0.10 32.86 -8.29
C ARG A 135 1.35 33.37 -9.00
N PRO A 136 1.23 33.83 -10.26
CA PRO A 136 2.36 34.42 -10.96
C PRO A 136 2.83 35.69 -10.23
N GLY A 137 4.15 35.81 -10.04
CA GLY A 137 4.77 36.97 -9.43
C GLY A 137 4.66 38.24 -10.30
N ARG A 138 4.98 39.40 -9.72
CA ARG A 138 4.97 40.70 -10.44
C ARG A 138 5.89 40.72 -11.66
N ASP A 139 7.01 40.00 -11.61
CA ASP A 139 7.94 39.82 -12.73
C ASP A 139 7.27 39.11 -13.92
N CYS A 140 6.50 38.04 -13.64
CA CYS A 140 5.74 37.32 -14.65
C CYS A 140 4.67 38.22 -15.30
N GLY A 141 3.93 39.01 -14.50
CA GLY A 141 2.96 39.96 -15.04
C GLY A 141 3.58 40.94 -16.04
N ARG A 142 4.78 41.48 -15.75
CA ARG A 142 5.53 42.32 -16.69
C ARG A 142 5.97 41.57 -17.95
N ALA A 143 6.44 40.34 -17.80
CA ALA A 143 6.87 39.51 -18.92
C ALA A 143 5.70 39.14 -19.86
N LEU A 144 4.53 38.83 -19.31
CA LEU A 144 3.31 38.56 -20.06
C LEU A 144 2.80 39.81 -20.80
N LEU A 145 2.83 40.98 -20.16
CA LEU A 145 2.51 42.24 -20.84
C LEU A 145 3.45 42.51 -22.02
N ARG A 146 4.75 42.24 -21.84
CA ARG A 146 5.76 42.35 -22.89
C ARG A 146 5.56 41.35 -24.03
N LEU A 147 5.08 40.15 -23.72
CA LEU A 147 4.77 39.12 -24.69
C LEU A 147 3.56 39.48 -25.56
N TRP A 148 2.45 39.87 -24.94
CA TRP A 148 1.15 39.99 -25.61
C TRP A 148 0.75 41.41 -26.01
N TYR A 149 1.08 42.41 -25.19
CA TYR A 149 0.51 43.76 -25.34
C TYR A 149 1.50 44.82 -25.82
N CYS A 150 2.81 44.67 -25.55
CA CYS A 150 3.80 45.63 -26.05
C CYS A 150 3.80 45.85 -27.58
N PRO A 151 3.55 44.85 -28.46
CA PRO A 151 3.43 45.10 -29.89
C PRO A 151 2.34 46.13 -30.23
N HIS A 152 1.19 46.02 -29.56
CA HIS A 152 0.06 46.92 -29.76
C HIS A 152 0.42 48.36 -29.39
N CYS A 153 1.16 48.55 -28.28
CA CYS A 153 1.66 49.87 -27.87
C CYS A 153 2.66 50.46 -28.87
N GLN A 154 3.34 49.64 -29.66
CA GLN A 154 4.26 50.05 -30.72
C GLN A 154 3.58 50.17 -32.09
N GLY A 155 2.25 50.03 -32.17
CA GLY A 155 1.50 50.09 -33.42
C GLY A 155 1.54 48.81 -34.26
N LEU A 156 2.08 47.71 -33.71
CA LEU A 156 2.15 46.40 -34.36
C LEU A 156 0.93 45.55 -33.95
N LEU A 157 -0.20 45.77 -34.62
CA LEU A 157 -1.43 45.00 -34.40
C LEU A 157 -1.31 43.60 -35.00
N GLY A 158 -1.71 42.57 -34.25
CA GLY A 158 -1.74 41.17 -34.73
C GLY A 158 -0.36 40.53 -34.92
N ALA A 159 0.69 41.08 -34.29
CA ALA A 159 2.04 40.54 -34.34
C ALA A 159 2.14 39.17 -33.61
N PRO A 160 2.45 38.05 -34.29
CA PRO A 160 2.60 36.77 -33.61
C PRO A 160 3.82 36.77 -32.70
N ALA A 161 3.69 36.29 -31.47
CA ALA A 161 4.84 36.08 -30.59
C ALA A 161 5.75 34.96 -31.13
N CYS A 162 7.06 35.15 -31.05
CA CYS A 162 8.00 34.08 -31.38
C CYS A 162 7.83 32.91 -30.42
N LYS A 163 7.72 31.66 -30.94
CA LYS A 163 7.54 30.45 -30.11
C LYS A 163 8.59 30.36 -28.99
N GLY A 164 9.86 30.59 -29.31
CA GLY A 164 10.96 30.57 -28.32
C GLY A 164 10.84 31.66 -27.25
N PHE A 165 10.35 32.85 -27.61
CA PHE A 165 10.14 33.94 -26.64
C PHE A 165 8.97 33.63 -25.71
N CYS A 166 7.85 33.15 -26.26
CA CYS A 166 6.72 32.68 -25.45
C CYS A 166 7.16 31.59 -24.47
N GLN A 167 7.88 30.57 -24.94
CA GLN A 167 8.36 29.49 -24.07
C GLN A 167 9.27 30.00 -22.95
N ALA A 168 10.16 30.94 -23.22
CA ALA A 168 11.02 31.55 -22.20
C ALA A 168 10.21 32.34 -21.14
N VAL A 169 9.23 33.13 -21.58
CA VAL A 169 8.32 33.86 -20.69
C VAL A 169 7.50 32.89 -19.84
N MET A 170 6.90 31.86 -20.46
CA MET A 170 6.11 30.85 -19.75
C MET A 170 6.97 30.06 -18.76
N ALA A 171 8.20 29.68 -19.12
CA ALA A 171 9.12 29.01 -18.20
C ALA A 171 9.43 29.87 -16.96
N GLY A 172 9.69 31.17 -17.15
CA GLY A 172 9.89 32.10 -16.04
C GLY A 172 8.63 32.31 -15.18
N CYS A 173 7.45 32.30 -15.81
CA CYS A 173 6.16 32.48 -15.15
C CYS A 173 5.69 31.25 -14.37
N LEU A 174 5.86 30.05 -14.92
CA LEU A 174 5.60 28.78 -14.27
C LEU A 174 6.61 28.50 -13.14
N GLY A 175 7.75 29.20 -13.16
CA GLY A 175 8.73 29.21 -12.09
C GLY A 175 9.21 27.81 -11.73
N GLY A 176 9.26 27.53 -10.42
CA GLY A 176 9.69 26.24 -9.87
C GLY A 176 8.75 25.06 -10.18
N ALA A 177 7.61 25.26 -10.86
CA ALA A 177 6.77 24.14 -11.32
C ALA A 177 7.53 23.21 -12.29
N SER A 178 8.45 23.77 -13.07
CA SER A 178 9.38 23.00 -13.91
C SER A 178 10.31 22.09 -13.09
N GLU A 179 10.67 22.48 -11.86
CA GLU A 179 11.49 21.71 -10.93
C GLU A 179 10.72 20.54 -10.31
N ILE A 180 9.38 20.63 -10.23
CA ILE A 180 8.51 19.54 -9.77
C ILE A 180 8.50 18.39 -10.78
N GLN A 181 8.61 18.69 -12.08
CA GLN A 181 8.43 17.75 -13.17
C GLN A 181 9.26 16.45 -13.08
N PRO A 182 10.58 16.44 -12.84
CA PRO A 182 11.34 15.19 -12.71
C PRO A 182 10.83 14.31 -11.55
N HIS A 183 10.41 14.93 -10.44
CA HIS A 183 9.89 14.23 -9.28
C HIS A 183 8.46 13.72 -9.50
N TRP A 184 7.63 14.49 -10.19
CA TRP A 184 6.28 14.10 -10.62
C TRP A 184 6.31 12.91 -11.57
N ARG A 185 7.22 12.93 -12.56
CA ARG A 185 7.41 11.79 -13.48
C ARG A 185 7.78 10.52 -12.71
N GLY A 186 8.75 10.62 -11.80
CA GLY A 186 9.14 9.53 -10.92
C GLY A 186 7.99 9.00 -10.04
N TYR A 187 7.09 9.90 -9.61
CA TYR A 187 5.89 9.57 -8.87
C TYR A 187 4.87 8.79 -9.71
N VAL A 188 4.54 9.27 -10.90
CA VAL A 188 3.59 8.60 -11.80
C VAL A 188 4.10 7.20 -12.18
N GLU A 189 5.39 7.10 -12.53
CA GLU A 189 6.01 5.82 -12.85
C GLU A 189 6.06 4.87 -11.64
N GLY A 190 6.51 5.36 -10.49
CA GLY A 190 6.61 4.59 -9.26
C GLY A 190 5.26 4.06 -8.79
N LEU A 191 4.23 4.92 -8.83
CA LEU A 191 2.87 4.56 -8.48
C LEU A 191 2.31 3.52 -9.47
N GLY A 192 2.58 3.68 -10.76
CA GLY A 192 2.20 2.71 -11.77
C GLY A 192 2.87 1.34 -11.59
N LYS A 193 4.15 1.31 -11.20
CA LYS A 193 4.88 0.07 -10.90
C LYS A 193 4.31 -0.63 -9.66
N LEU A 194 4.06 0.11 -8.57
CA LEU A 194 3.42 -0.44 -7.36
C LEU A 194 2.04 -1.01 -7.70
N ALA A 195 1.21 -0.25 -8.41
CA ALA A 195 -0.13 -0.69 -8.80
C ALA A 195 -0.11 -1.95 -9.67
N GLY A 196 0.90 -2.10 -10.53
CA GLY A 196 1.14 -3.30 -11.34
C GLY A 196 1.57 -4.51 -10.50
N ALA A 197 2.34 -4.28 -9.43
CA ALA A 197 2.81 -5.30 -8.50
C ALA A 197 1.74 -5.74 -7.49
N MET A 198 0.76 -4.88 -7.17
CA MET A 198 -0.42 -5.21 -6.37
C MET A 198 -1.29 -6.24 -7.08
N ARG A 199 -0.92 -7.52 -6.97
CA ARG A 199 -1.61 -8.69 -7.50
C ARG A 199 -1.42 -9.84 -6.50
N GLY A 200 -2.36 -10.79 -6.48
CA GLY A 200 -2.26 -11.99 -5.65
C GLY A 200 -2.01 -11.64 -4.17
N GLU A 201 -0.88 -12.08 -3.61
CA GLU A 201 -0.53 -11.86 -2.19
C GLU A 201 -0.16 -10.41 -1.83
N GLN A 202 0.08 -9.54 -2.81
CA GLN A 202 0.29 -8.10 -2.61
C GLN A 202 -0.97 -7.27 -2.84
N ASP A 203 -2.06 -7.88 -3.29
CA ASP A 203 -3.34 -7.20 -3.46
C ASP A 203 -4.24 -7.44 -2.22
N MET A 204 -4.63 -6.36 -1.56
CA MET A 204 -5.46 -6.43 -0.36
C MET A 204 -6.83 -7.04 -0.67
N GLU A 205 -7.44 -6.73 -1.81
CA GLU A 205 -8.73 -7.29 -2.21
C GLU A 205 -8.64 -8.81 -2.30
N ALA A 206 -7.61 -9.32 -2.98
CA ALA A 206 -7.39 -10.75 -3.12
C ALA A 206 -7.07 -11.44 -1.78
N VAL A 207 -6.29 -10.81 -0.90
CA VAL A 207 -5.94 -11.37 0.41
C VAL A 207 -7.14 -11.38 1.36
N ILE A 208 -7.88 -10.27 1.46
CA ILE A 208 -9.05 -10.14 2.33
C ILE A 208 -10.17 -11.09 1.91
N MET A 209 -10.44 -11.19 0.60
CA MET A 209 -11.47 -12.10 0.10
C MET A 209 -11.12 -13.57 0.35
N ARG A 210 -9.83 -13.93 0.48
CA ARG A 210 -9.37 -15.31 0.77
C ARG A 210 -9.03 -15.56 2.25
N LEU A 211 -9.23 -14.57 3.13
CA LEU A 211 -8.84 -14.68 4.53
C LEU A 211 -9.60 -15.79 5.25
N HIS A 212 -10.88 -15.99 4.90
CA HIS A 212 -11.71 -17.08 5.39
C HIS A 212 -11.08 -18.46 5.18
N VAL A 213 -10.35 -18.66 4.06
CA VAL A 213 -9.67 -19.93 3.76
C VAL A 213 -8.55 -20.19 4.77
N LEU A 214 -7.74 -19.18 5.08
CA LEU A 214 -6.64 -19.30 6.04
C LEU A 214 -7.16 -19.59 7.46
N ILE A 215 -8.22 -18.90 7.87
CA ILE A 215 -8.84 -19.11 9.19
C ILE A 215 -9.46 -20.50 9.28
N ARG A 216 -10.15 -20.96 8.23
CA ARG A 216 -10.68 -22.32 8.16
C ARG A 216 -9.58 -23.37 8.29
N LEU A 217 -8.49 -23.24 7.54
CA LEU A 217 -7.38 -24.18 7.57
C LEU A 217 -6.69 -24.21 8.95
N ALA A 218 -6.53 -23.05 9.59
CA ALA A 218 -6.05 -22.94 10.96
C ALA A 218 -6.93 -23.73 11.94
N LEU A 219 -8.25 -23.55 11.86
CA LEU A 219 -9.19 -24.25 12.74
C LEU A 219 -9.22 -25.76 12.49
N ARG A 220 -9.19 -26.22 11.22
CA ARG A 220 -9.07 -27.65 10.91
C ARG A 220 -7.79 -28.25 11.46
N HIS A 221 -6.67 -27.52 11.37
CA HIS A 221 -5.40 -27.96 11.94
C HIS A 221 -5.49 -28.12 13.47
N ALA A 222 -6.07 -27.14 14.17
CA ALA A 222 -6.31 -27.24 15.61
C ALA A 222 -7.18 -28.45 15.98
N VAL A 223 -8.26 -28.70 15.24
CA VAL A 223 -9.15 -29.85 15.45
C VAL A 223 -8.41 -31.17 15.25
N ASN A 224 -7.57 -31.27 14.23
CA ASN A 224 -6.77 -32.48 13.97
C ASN A 224 -5.67 -32.68 15.02
N ALA A 225 -5.11 -31.59 15.55
CA ALA A 225 -4.11 -31.60 16.62
C ALA A 225 -4.70 -31.76 18.04
N ARG A 226 -5.99 -32.09 18.17
CA ARG A 226 -6.73 -32.19 19.44
C ARG A 226 -5.98 -32.90 20.58
N PRO A 227 -5.47 -34.14 20.43
CA PRO A 227 -4.85 -34.85 21.54
C PRO A 227 -3.57 -34.15 22.03
N ARG A 228 -2.73 -33.67 21.09
CA ARG A 228 -1.51 -32.93 21.39
C ARG A 228 -1.81 -31.61 22.11
N LEU A 229 -2.86 -30.90 21.68
CA LEU A 229 -3.27 -29.64 22.30
C LEU A 229 -3.85 -29.84 23.69
N HIS A 230 -4.59 -30.92 23.92
CA HIS A 230 -5.04 -31.28 25.27
C HIS A 230 -3.88 -31.60 26.21
N ALA A 231 -2.88 -32.36 25.74
CA ALA A 231 -1.68 -32.64 26.53
C ALA A 231 -0.90 -31.36 26.87
N LEU A 232 -0.69 -30.48 25.88
CA LEU A 232 -0.01 -29.20 26.08
C LEU A 232 -0.76 -28.28 27.05
N VAL A 233 -2.07 -28.10 26.87
CA VAL A 233 -2.85 -27.26 27.78
C VAL A 233 -2.89 -27.87 29.18
N SER A 234 -2.99 -29.19 29.30
CA SER A 234 -2.96 -29.86 30.61
C SER A 234 -1.61 -29.72 31.29
N SER A 235 -0.48 -29.73 30.57
CA SER A 235 0.83 -29.51 31.18
C SER A 235 1.07 -28.04 31.55
N THR A 236 0.71 -27.11 30.67
CA THR A 236 0.93 -25.66 30.89
C THR A 236 -0.04 -25.05 31.90
N CYS A 237 -1.30 -25.52 31.90
CA CYS A 237 -2.37 -24.98 32.75
C CYS A 237 -2.77 -25.89 33.92
N GLY A 238 -2.26 -27.13 33.99
CA GLY A 238 -2.65 -28.14 34.98
C GLY A 238 -1.98 -27.99 36.34
N HIS A 239 -1.98 -26.79 36.92
CA HIS A 239 -1.67 -26.60 38.34
C HIS A 239 -2.95 -26.23 39.11
N ALA A 240 -3.75 -27.25 39.41
CA ALA A 240 -4.70 -27.28 40.53
C ALA A 240 -4.82 -28.74 41.00
N PRO A 241 -4.90 -29.02 42.32
CA PRO A 241 -4.78 -30.38 42.85
C PRO A 241 -5.97 -31.22 42.40
N GLN A 242 -5.70 -32.49 42.10
CA GLN A 242 -6.73 -33.49 41.85
C GLN A 242 -7.71 -33.53 43.03
N ARG A 243 -8.94 -33.06 42.83
CA ARG A 243 -10.07 -33.60 43.58
C ARG A 243 -10.56 -34.84 42.85
N VAL A 244 -10.26 -36.00 43.42
CA VAL A 244 -10.94 -37.25 43.08
C VAL A 244 -12.42 -37.04 43.41
N SER A 245 -13.26 -36.89 42.38
CA SER A 245 -14.70 -37.05 42.51
C SER A 245 -15.12 -38.25 41.67
N ARG A 246 -15.55 -39.31 42.36
CA ARG A 246 -16.25 -40.44 41.76
C ARG A 246 -17.63 -39.97 41.32
N SER A 247 -17.92 -40.04 40.03
CA SER A 247 -19.30 -40.22 39.56
C SER A 247 -19.39 -40.58 38.08
N VAL A 248 -19.95 -41.79 37.88
CA VAL A 248 -20.79 -42.35 36.81
C VAL A 248 -20.65 -41.83 35.38
N ALA A 249 -20.38 -42.78 34.47
CA ALA A 249 -20.33 -42.61 33.02
C ALA A 249 -21.68 -42.21 32.38
N PRO A 250 -21.68 -41.37 31.33
CA PRO A 250 -22.76 -41.34 30.36
C PRO A 250 -22.38 -42.12 29.09
N LEU A 251 -23.38 -42.80 28.52
CA LEU A 251 -23.36 -43.54 27.27
C LEU A 251 -22.96 -42.68 26.06
N PRO A 252 -22.43 -43.28 24.98
CA PRO A 252 -22.19 -42.57 23.72
C PRO A 252 -23.49 -42.46 22.91
N ASP A 253 -23.87 -41.23 22.55
CA ASP A 253 -24.87 -40.99 21.50
C ASP A 253 -24.15 -40.86 20.14
N GLN A 254 -24.40 -41.83 19.28
CA GLN A 254 -24.12 -41.76 17.85
C GLN A 254 -25.28 -41.04 17.16
N THR A 255 -25.00 -39.94 16.47
CA THR A 255 -25.84 -39.50 15.35
C THR A 255 -24.96 -39.05 14.19
N LEU A 256 -24.96 -39.88 13.15
CA LEU A 256 -24.62 -39.55 11.76
C LEU A 256 -25.67 -38.60 11.16
N ALA A 257 -25.21 -37.82 10.16
CA ALA A 257 -25.92 -37.14 9.05
C ALA A 257 -25.64 -35.63 9.04
N ALA A 258 -25.38 -34.96 7.91
CA ALA A 258 -25.23 -35.35 6.52
C ALA A 258 -24.39 -34.24 5.84
N GLN A 259 -23.59 -34.62 4.83
CA GLN A 259 -22.96 -33.67 3.93
C GLN A 259 -24.04 -32.96 3.12
N VAL A 260 -24.11 -31.63 3.22
CA VAL A 260 -24.71 -30.81 2.17
C VAL A 260 -23.62 -29.91 1.63
N SER A 261 -23.08 -30.31 0.47
CA SER A 261 -22.25 -29.46 -0.36
C SER A 261 -23.12 -28.32 -0.88
N ARG A 262 -23.07 -27.17 -0.19
CA ARG A 262 -23.47 -25.89 -0.80
C ARG A 262 -22.20 -25.19 -1.22
N ASN A 263 -21.93 -25.30 -2.52
CA ASN A 263 -20.98 -24.48 -3.23
C ASN A 263 -21.26 -23.00 -2.88
N PRO A 264 -20.30 -22.21 -2.37
CA PRO A 264 -20.51 -20.77 -2.26
C PRO A 264 -20.72 -20.25 -3.68
N GLN A 265 -21.89 -19.68 -3.95
CA GLN A 265 -22.16 -18.99 -5.20
C GLN A 265 -21.07 -17.94 -5.40
N THR A 266 -20.27 -18.13 -6.45
CA THR A 266 -19.41 -17.10 -7.01
C THR A 266 -20.30 -15.94 -7.42
N LEU A 267 -20.21 -14.83 -6.69
CA LEU A 267 -20.74 -13.55 -7.13
C LEU A 267 -20.21 -13.25 -8.54
N PRO A 268 -21.00 -12.63 -9.43
CA PRO A 268 -20.52 -12.23 -10.76
C PRO A 268 -19.26 -11.38 -10.60
N TYR A 269 -18.15 -11.88 -11.13
CA TYR A 269 -16.88 -11.16 -11.19
C TYR A 269 -17.01 -10.13 -12.30
N ASP A 270 -17.41 -8.91 -11.96
CA ASP A 270 -17.25 -7.77 -12.86
C ASP A 270 -15.88 -7.12 -12.60
N PRO A 271 -14.89 -7.31 -13.49
CA PRO A 271 -13.56 -6.74 -13.32
C PRO A 271 -13.57 -5.20 -13.23
N GLU A 272 -14.58 -4.50 -13.75
CA GLU A 272 -14.71 -3.03 -13.69
C GLU A 272 -15.19 -2.54 -12.31
N GLU A 273 -15.92 -3.35 -11.54
CA GLU A 273 -16.37 -2.99 -10.20
C GLU A 273 -15.30 -3.23 -9.12
N THR A 274 -14.33 -4.11 -9.38
CA THR A 274 -13.25 -4.45 -8.42
C THR A 274 -12.31 -3.27 -8.14
N LEU A 275 -11.66 -3.30 -6.96
CA LEU A 275 -10.60 -2.32 -6.66
C LEU A 275 -9.44 -2.46 -7.64
N ALA A 276 -9.13 -3.68 -8.09
CA ALA A 276 -8.11 -3.95 -9.08
C ALA A 276 -8.39 -3.31 -10.44
N GLY A 277 -9.64 -3.36 -10.94
CA GLY A 277 -10.07 -2.70 -12.17
C GLY A 277 -9.94 -1.20 -12.08
N ARG A 278 -10.58 -0.59 -11.07
CA ARG A 278 -10.51 0.86 -10.81
C ARG A 278 -9.08 1.37 -10.64
N ARG A 279 -8.21 0.58 -9.99
CA ARG A 279 -6.78 0.90 -9.88
C ARG A 279 -6.10 0.94 -11.25
N ARG A 280 -6.38 -0.04 -12.11
CA ARG A 280 -5.77 -0.14 -13.45
C ARG A 280 -6.20 1.00 -14.34
N GLU A 281 -7.51 1.29 -14.40
CA GLU A 281 -8.08 2.39 -15.17
C GLU A 281 -7.48 3.75 -14.74
N PHE A 282 -7.44 4.00 -13.43
CA PHE A 282 -6.85 5.23 -12.90
C PHE A 282 -5.38 5.38 -13.29
N ILE A 283 -4.57 4.31 -13.17
CA ILE A 283 -3.15 4.36 -13.53
C ILE A 283 -2.95 4.54 -15.04
N PHE A 284 -3.81 3.93 -15.85
CA PHE A 284 -3.79 4.14 -17.30
C PHE A 284 -4.02 5.61 -17.64
N SER A 285 -5.04 6.24 -17.04
CA SER A 285 -5.31 7.69 -17.19
C SER A 285 -4.14 8.54 -16.69
N LEU A 286 -3.63 8.27 -15.48
CA LEU A 286 -2.56 9.05 -14.85
C LEU A 286 -1.26 9.09 -15.68
N ARG A 287 -0.93 8.02 -16.42
CA ARG A 287 0.27 7.97 -17.28
C ARG A 287 0.30 9.07 -18.33
N GLY A 288 -0.86 9.45 -18.88
CA GLY A 288 -0.98 10.56 -19.84
C GLY A 288 -0.53 11.90 -19.26
N PHE A 289 -0.57 12.05 -17.93
CA PHE A 289 -0.17 13.26 -17.22
C PHE A 289 1.27 13.21 -16.69
N SER A 290 2.07 12.21 -17.08
CA SER A 290 3.46 12.07 -16.60
C SER A 290 4.37 13.26 -16.93
N SER A 291 4.10 13.95 -18.03
CA SER A 291 4.82 15.16 -18.51
C SER A 291 4.03 16.46 -18.30
N PHE A 292 3.01 16.46 -17.45
CA PHE A 292 2.09 17.59 -17.27
C PHE A 292 2.82 18.93 -17.03
N PHE A 293 3.67 19.02 -16.01
CA PHE A 293 4.35 20.26 -15.63
C PHE A 293 5.36 20.76 -16.68
N SER A 294 6.03 19.87 -17.42
CA SER A 294 6.88 20.25 -18.56
C SER A 294 6.06 20.74 -19.76
N GLY A 295 4.84 20.22 -19.95
CA GLY A 295 3.98 20.53 -21.09
C GLY A 295 3.23 21.85 -20.96
N LEU A 296 3.08 22.40 -19.75
CA LEU A 296 2.30 23.61 -19.49
C LEU A 296 2.76 24.80 -20.34
N GLY A 297 4.07 25.03 -20.44
CA GLY A 297 4.62 26.16 -21.19
C GLY A 297 4.29 26.07 -22.69
N GLU A 298 4.37 24.88 -23.27
CA GLU A 298 4.03 24.68 -24.68
C GLU A 298 2.52 24.80 -24.91
N ALA A 299 1.69 24.23 -24.03
CA ALA A 299 0.23 24.31 -24.13
C ALA A 299 -0.29 25.75 -24.04
N LEU A 300 0.30 26.58 -23.16
CA LEU A 300 -0.04 28.00 -23.05
C LEU A 300 0.39 28.80 -24.28
N CYS A 301 1.53 28.45 -24.89
CA CYS A 301 2.01 29.09 -26.11
C CYS A 301 1.27 28.64 -27.37
N SER A 302 0.54 27.52 -27.33
CA SER A 302 -0.27 27.03 -28.45
C SER A 302 -1.69 27.59 -28.46
N TRP A 303 -2.06 28.43 -27.49
CA TRP A 303 -3.45 28.89 -27.33
C TRP A 303 -3.87 29.95 -28.36
N GLU A 304 -2.91 30.52 -29.09
CA GLU A 304 -3.22 31.39 -30.23
C GLU A 304 -3.27 30.61 -31.55
N PRO A 305 -4.28 30.90 -32.40
CA PRO A 305 -4.32 30.33 -33.74
C PRO A 305 -3.04 30.71 -34.47
N ALA A 306 -2.37 29.71 -35.04
CA ALA A 306 -1.21 29.90 -35.89
C ALA A 306 -1.53 31.01 -36.89
N VAL A 307 -0.90 32.17 -36.70
CA VAL A 307 -0.95 33.26 -37.68
C VAL A 307 -0.50 32.64 -39.00
N PRO A 308 -1.23 32.86 -40.11
CA PRO A 308 -0.95 32.22 -41.38
C PRO A 308 0.53 32.33 -41.72
N SER A 309 1.07 31.26 -42.29
CA SER A 309 2.46 30.99 -42.69
C SER A 309 3.12 32.03 -43.63
N ASN A 310 2.52 33.21 -43.78
CA ASN A 310 3.00 34.34 -44.57
C ASN A 310 3.82 35.36 -43.74
N HIS A 311 3.87 35.25 -42.41
CA HIS A 311 4.72 36.09 -41.57
C HIS A 311 6.02 35.32 -41.23
N SER A 312 7.10 35.61 -41.96
CA SER A 312 8.45 35.13 -41.57
C SER A 312 8.92 35.77 -40.25
N LEU A 313 8.31 36.91 -39.89
CA LEU A 313 8.66 37.74 -38.74
C LEU A 313 7.73 37.48 -37.56
N CYS A 314 8.30 37.37 -36.37
CA CYS A 314 7.59 37.23 -35.10
C CYS A 314 8.12 38.23 -34.06
N TRP A 315 7.32 38.53 -33.05
CA TRP A 315 7.66 39.43 -31.96
C TRP A 315 8.56 38.76 -30.91
N ASN A 316 9.70 39.38 -30.62
CA ASN A 316 10.68 38.88 -29.64
C ASN A 316 10.68 39.62 -28.28
N GLY A 317 9.75 40.54 -28.07
CA GLY A 317 9.73 41.41 -26.89
C GLY A 317 10.41 42.77 -27.09
N GLN A 318 10.99 43.05 -28.25
CA GLN A 318 11.56 44.36 -28.61
C GLN A 318 11.16 44.80 -30.01
N GLU A 319 11.23 43.87 -30.97
CA GLU A 319 11.01 44.10 -32.39
C GLU A 319 10.49 42.84 -33.10
N MET A 320 10.20 42.98 -34.40
CA MET A 320 9.87 41.87 -35.30
C MET A 320 11.15 41.22 -35.83
N THR A 321 11.29 39.90 -35.68
CA THR A 321 12.50 39.15 -36.09
C THR A 321 12.16 37.85 -36.81
N ASN A 322 13.06 37.39 -37.68
CA ASN A 322 12.89 36.14 -38.42
C ASN A 322 13.23 34.89 -37.59
N ARG A 323 14.01 35.03 -36.50
CA ARG A 323 14.41 33.91 -35.63
C ARG A 323 14.65 34.37 -34.20
N PHE A 324 13.90 33.81 -33.25
CA PHE A 324 14.25 33.89 -31.83
C PHE A 324 14.88 32.56 -31.40
N PRO A 325 16.21 32.49 -31.21
CA PRO A 325 16.82 31.28 -30.68
C PRO A 325 16.31 31.04 -29.26
N VAL A 326 15.96 29.79 -28.96
CA VAL A 326 15.53 29.33 -27.62
C VAL A 326 16.66 29.49 -26.58
N SER A 327 17.87 29.87 -27.02
CA SER A 327 19.13 29.79 -26.28
C SER A 327 19.78 31.13 -25.93
N HIS A 328 19.07 32.27 -25.87
CA HIS A 328 19.67 33.55 -25.44
C HIS A 328 19.05 34.05 -24.13
N PRO A 329 19.61 33.67 -22.97
CA PRO A 329 19.36 34.35 -21.72
C PRO A 329 20.13 35.69 -21.73
N HIS A 330 19.67 36.69 -22.47
CA HIS A 330 20.08 38.08 -22.20
C HIS A 330 19.24 38.64 -21.05
N GLY A 331 19.47 38.04 -19.90
CA GLY A 331 19.24 38.54 -18.55
C GLY A 331 20.42 38.04 -17.71
N PRO A 332 20.82 38.74 -16.63
CA PRO A 332 21.92 38.27 -15.79
C PRO A 332 21.66 36.81 -15.45
N ASP A 333 22.72 35.98 -15.45
CA ASP A 333 22.71 34.56 -15.06
C ASP A 333 21.50 34.26 -14.19
N PRO A 334 20.72 33.19 -14.43
CA PRO A 334 19.71 32.80 -13.47
C PRO A 334 20.49 32.46 -12.21
N LYS A 335 20.67 33.44 -11.32
CA LYS A 335 20.79 33.25 -9.89
C LYS A 335 19.61 32.35 -9.66
N ILE A 336 19.90 31.05 -9.51
CA ILE A 336 18.92 30.00 -9.35
C ILE A 336 18.13 30.47 -8.14
N LYS A 337 17.02 31.17 -8.40
CA LYS A 337 16.18 31.72 -7.36
C LYS A 337 15.72 30.47 -6.66
N ALA A 338 16.09 30.34 -5.39
CA ALA A 338 15.69 29.18 -4.62
C ALA A 338 14.18 29.00 -4.84
N PRO A 339 13.74 27.80 -5.23
CA PRO A 339 12.33 27.55 -5.48
C PRO A 339 11.51 28.01 -4.28
N GLU A 340 10.34 28.57 -4.55
CA GLU A 340 9.44 29.03 -3.49
C GLU A 340 9.30 27.95 -2.41
N PRO A 341 9.22 28.32 -1.12
CA PRO A 341 9.23 27.35 -0.03
C PRO A 341 8.14 26.27 -0.18
N VAL A 342 6.99 26.64 -0.75
CA VAL A 342 5.90 25.74 -1.09
C VAL A 342 6.31 24.70 -2.13
N ILE A 343 7.00 25.10 -3.20
CA ILE A 343 7.50 24.22 -4.26
C ILE A 343 8.56 23.26 -3.69
N SER A 344 9.48 23.78 -2.88
CA SER A 344 10.49 22.98 -2.19
C SER A 344 9.85 21.88 -1.32
N GLN A 345 8.81 22.24 -0.57
CA GLN A 345 8.07 21.29 0.27
C GLN A 345 7.38 20.18 -0.56
N ILE A 346 6.76 20.53 -1.68
CA ILE A 346 6.15 19.54 -2.59
C ILE A 346 7.22 18.61 -3.16
N ILE A 347 8.36 19.16 -3.60
CA ILE A 347 9.47 18.38 -4.13
C ILE A 347 9.97 17.37 -3.11
N ASP A 348 10.15 17.78 -1.85
CA ASP A 348 10.62 16.88 -0.79
C ASP A 348 9.59 15.79 -0.46
N LYS A 349 8.30 16.12 -0.46
CA LYS A 349 7.23 15.12 -0.33
C LYS A 349 7.24 14.12 -1.50
N LEU A 350 7.43 14.59 -2.73
CA LEU A 350 7.55 13.74 -3.91
C LEU A 350 8.80 12.85 -3.86
N LYS A 351 9.94 13.37 -3.43
CA LYS A 351 11.16 12.57 -3.20
C LYS A 351 10.91 11.47 -2.17
N HIS A 352 10.26 11.80 -1.06
CA HIS A 352 9.94 10.85 0.00
C HIS A 352 9.02 9.73 -0.49
N ILE A 353 7.91 10.07 -1.15
CA ILE A 353 6.98 9.05 -1.66
C ILE A 353 7.63 8.19 -2.74
N ASN A 354 8.47 8.78 -3.61
CA ASN A 354 9.18 8.03 -4.64
C ASN A 354 10.11 6.98 -4.03
N GLN A 355 10.76 7.31 -2.92
CA GLN A 355 11.56 6.35 -2.18
C GLN A 355 10.69 5.23 -1.56
N LEU A 356 9.56 5.57 -0.96
CA LEU A 356 8.62 4.58 -0.41
C LEU A 356 8.07 3.64 -1.49
N LEU A 357 7.65 4.19 -2.63
CA LEU A 357 7.16 3.43 -3.78
C LEU A 357 8.22 2.43 -4.25
N ARG A 358 9.49 2.85 -4.36
CA ARG A 358 10.59 1.94 -4.71
C ARG A 358 10.77 0.83 -3.68
N LEU A 359 10.76 1.15 -2.38
CA LEU A 359 10.97 0.16 -1.31
C LEU A 359 9.86 -0.91 -1.27
N VAL A 360 8.61 -0.51 -1.48
CA VAL A 360 7.46 -1.43 -1.39
C VAL A 360 7.25 -2.23 -2.68
N THR A 361 7.67 -1.71 -3.83
CA THR A 361 7.51 -2.40 -5.12
C THR A 361 8.54 -3.51 -5.34
N VAL A 362 9.72 -3.42 -4.72
CA VAL A 362 10.79 -4.43 -4.91
C VAL A 362 10.41 -5.74 -4.22
N PRO A 363 10.34 -6.87 -4.95
CA PRO A 363 10.08 -8.17 -4.33
C PRO A 363 11.24 -8.55 -3.41
N GLU A 364 10.90 -9.21 -2.31
CA GLU A 364 11.78 -9.50 -1.17
C GLU A 364 13.02 -10.35 -1.50
N LYS A 365 13.16 -10.82 -2.74
CA LYS A 365 14.34 -11.54 -3.24
C LYS A 365 15.65 -10.75 -3.07
N ARG A 366 15.62 -9.43 -2.92
CA ARG A 366 16.80 -8.59 -2.61
C ARG A 366 17.17 -8.51 -1.11
N TRP A 367 16.27 -8.85 -0.19
CA TRP A 367 16.58 -8.82 1.26
C TRP A 367 17.45 -10.00 1.67
N ARG A 368 17.25 -11.20 1.08
CA ARG A 368 18.16 -12.34 1.29
C ARG A 368 19.56 -12.12 0.73
N ALA A 369 19.71 -11.34 -0.34
CA ALA A 369 21.00 -11.08 -0.98
C ALA A 369 21.87 -10.03 -0.26
N ARG A 370 21.40 -9.40 0.83
CA ARG A 370 22.15 -8.36 1.57
C ARG A 370 22.56 -8.76 2.98
N SER A 371 22.22 -9.97 3.43
CA SER A 371 22.69 -10.55 4.71
C SER A 371 23.91 -11.46 4.56
N GLY A 372 24.41 -11.70 3.34
CA GLY A 372 25.69 -12.36 3.09
C GLY A 372 26.70 -11.37 2.54
N GLY A 373 27.40 -10.66 3.42
CA GLY A 373 28.54 -9.82 3.04
C GLY A 373 29.79 -10.67 2.90
N GLY A 374 30.27 -10.84 1.67
CA GLY A 374 31.59 -11.38 1.34
C GLY A 374 32.05 -10.77 0.01
N GLN A 375 33.25 -10.22 0.00
CA GLN A 375 33.74 -9.19 -0.93
C GLN A 375 34.47 -9.79 -2.17
N ALA A 376 33.97 -9.48 -3.38
CA ALA A 376 34.64 -9.27 -4.71
C ALA A 376 35.69 -10.31 -5.26
N PRO A 377 36.09 -10.31 -6.57
CA PRO A 377 35.86 -9.34 -7.64
C PRO A 377 35.48 -9.88 -9.06
N ALA A 378 35.29 -8.91 -9.97
CA ALA A 378 35.08 -8.89 -11.42
C ALA A 378 35.35 -10.14 -12.30
N GLY A 379 34.44 -10.37 -13.27
CA GLY A 379 34.65 -11.16 -14.49
C GLY A 379 33.45 -11.05 -15.46
N ARG A 380 33.72 -10.79 -16.74
CA ARG A 380 32.75 -10.58 -17.86
C ARG A 380 32.20 -11.94 -18.38
N SER A 381 30.93 -12.01 -18.80
CA SER A 381 30.46 -12.36 -20.17
C SER A 381 29.01 -12.92 -20.25
N ASN A 382 28.29 -12.45 -21.27
CA ASN A 382 27.14 -12.94 -22.07
C ASN A 382 26.40 -14.29 -21.81
N GLY A 383 25.13 -14.31 -22.26
CA GLY A 383 24.34 -15.48 -22.75
C GLY A 383 23.29 -15.96 -21.74
N GLU A 384 21.98 -15.73 -21.93
CA GLU A 384 20.98 -16.48 -22.74
C GLU A 384 20.41 -17.75 -22.06
N GLU A 385 19.07 -17.77 -21.96
CA GLU A 385 18.09 -18.89 -21.90
C GLU A 385 18.09 -19.87 -20.69
N GLU A 386 17.01 -19.88 -19.91
CA GLU A 386 15.95 -20.93 -19.83
C GLU A 386 16.40 -22.21 -19.10
N ASP A 387 15.83 -22.51 -17.93
CA ASP A 387 15.15 -23.80 -17.69
C ASP A 387 14.38 -23.79 -16.34
N GLU A 388 13.25 -24.48 -16.35
CA GLU A 388 12.49 -24.85 -15.16
C GLU A 388 13.16 -26.03 -14.46
N GLY A 389 13.12 -26.05 -13.13
CA GLY A 389 13.64 -27.17 -12.35
C GLY A 389 13.17 -27.12 -10.91
N PHE A 390 12.07 -27.82 -10.62
CA PHE A 390 11.73 -28.23 -9.26
C PHE A 390 12.69 -29.34 -8.86
N GLU A 391 13.51 -29.12 -7.83
CA GLU A 391 14.26 -30.20 -7.20
C GLU A 391 14.10 -30.14 -5.68
N SER A 392 13.61 -31.27 -5.18
CA SER A 392 13.41 -31.61 -3.78
C SER A 392 14.77 -31.80 -3.11
N GLY A 393 15.03 -31.06 -2.04
CA GLY A 393 16.18 -31.30 -1.16
C GLY A 393 15.68 -31.81 0.19
N ASP A 394 15.77 -33.12 0.38
CA ASP A 394 15.79 -33.76 1.70
C ASP A 394 16.92 -33.17 2.55
N CYS A 395 16.65 -32.92 3.82
CA CYS A 395 17.65 -32.62 4.84
C CYS A 395 17.31 -33.45 6.08
N ASP A 396 17.97 -34.60 6.13
CA ASP A 396 18.24 -35.54 7.22
C ASP A 396 19.80 -35.42 7.32
N ASP A 397 20.50 -35.12 8.42
CA ASP A 397 20.50 -35.66 9.78
C ASP A 397 21.21 -34.66 10.73
N GLU A 398 20.91 -34.76 12.04
CA GLU A 398 21.85 -34.59 13.17
C GLU A 398 22.93 -33.48 13.08
N ASP A 399 22.64 -32.29 13.62
CA ASP A 399 23.61 -31.52 14.40
C ASP A 399 22.92 -30.47 15.29
N ASP A 400 23.19 -30.59 16.58
CA ASP A 400 22.72 -29.74 17.67
C ASP A 400 23.33 -28.33 17.56
N CYS A 401 22.51 -27.34 17.19
CA CYS A 401 22.89 -25.92 17.23
C CYS A 401 22.26 -25.21 18.43
N SER A 402 22.70 -25.59 19.62
CA SER A 402 22.56 -24.76 20.82
C SER A 402 23.44 -23.50 20.70
N GLY A 403 22.83 -22.37 20.36
CA GLY A 403 23.50 -21.07 20.27
C GLY A 403 22.62 -19.94 20.79
N VAL A 404 22.61 -19.76 22.11
CA VAL A 404 22.08 -18.55 22.74
C VAL A 404 23.01 -17.38 22.39
N SER A 405 22.49 -16.41 21.66
CA SER A 405 23.10 -15.08 21.56
C SER A 405 21.99 -14.04 21.56
N GLY A 406 21.78 -13.47 22.74
CA GLY A 406 20.92 -12.32 22.93
C GLY A 406 21.48 -11.12 22.18
N LEU A 407 20.63 -10.54 21.34
CA LEU A 407 20.73 -9.15 20.94
C LEU A 407 19.37 -8.53 21.22
N GLY A 408 19.39 -7.55 22.13
CA GLY A 408 18.21 -6.86 22.62
C GLY A 408 17.41 -6.14 21.53
N PRO A 409 16.21 -5.65 21.87
CA PRO A 409 15.30 -5.04 20.90
C PRO A 409 15.92 -3.78 20.26
N PRO A 410 15.73 -3.57 18.94
CA PRO A 410 16.24 -2.39 18.25
C PRO A 410 15.53 -1.10 18.71
N PRO A 411 16.19 0.07 18.63
CA PRO A 411 15.73 1.28 19.30
C PRO A 411 14.48 1.88 18.65
N HIS A 412 13.55 2.30 19.50
CA HIS A 412 12.39 3.13 19.14
C HIS A 412 12.86 4.42 18.42
N ARG A 413 12.68 4.48 17.09
CA ARG A 413 12.75 5.76 16.36
C ARG A 413 11.44 6.51 16.56
N LYS A 414 11.53 7.66 17.21
CA LYS A 414 10.44 8.63 17.36
C LYS A 414 9.83 8.95 15.98
N ARG A 415 8.59 8.52 15.74
CA ARG A 415 7.76 8.98 14.61
C ARG A 415 7.01 10.23 15.06
N LEU A 416 7.23 11.31 14.33
CA LEU A 416 6.48 12.56 14.48
C LEU A 416 5.01 12.31 14.10
N ARG A 417 4.11 12.56 15.05
CA ARG A 417 2.67 12.66 14.81
C ARG A 417 2.42 13.89 13.94
N ILE A 418 1.74 13.72 12.81
CA ILE A 418 1.33 14.83 11.96
C ILE A 418 -0.18 14.68 11.67
N PHE A 419 -0.92 15.57 12.35
CA PHE A 419 -2.31 16.02 12.27
C PHE A 419 -3.48 15.13 12.76
N ALA A 420 -3.90 15.44 13.99
CA ALA A 420 -5.28 15.76 14.30
C ALA A 420 -5.61 17.18 13.84
N GLY A 421 -6.86 17.42 13.42
CA GLY A 421 -7.44 18.77 13.35
C GLY A 421 -8.08 19.10 12.00
N GLN A 422 -9.38 18.84 11.89
CA GLN A 422 -10.35 19.75 11.27
C GLN A 422 -11.76 19.27 11.61
N SER A 423 -12.29 19.81 12.71
CA SER A 423 -13.72 19.88 12.98
C SER A 423 -14.32 21.03 12.14
N PRO A 424 -15.47 20.85 11.49
CA PRO A 424 -16.12 21.92 10.76
C PRO A 424 -16.80 22.87 11.75
N THR A 425 -16.48 24.16 11.66
CA THR A 425 -17.28 25.24 12.21
C THR A 425 -18.65 25.25 11.55
N ALA A 426 -19.68 25.29 12.39
CA ALA A 426 -21.06 25.48 12.01
C ALA A 426 -21.29 26.86 11.39
N MET A 427 -22.16 26.90 10.37
CA MET A 427 -23.15 27.95 10.16
C MET A 427 -24.53 27.32 10.38
#